data_AF-A0A9D6UUM6-F1
#
_entry.id   AF-A0A9D6UUM6-F1
#
_cell.length_a   1.000
_cell.length_b   1.000
_cell.length_c   1.000
_cell.angle_alpha   90.00
_cell.angle_beta   90.00
_cell.angle_gamma   90.00
#
_symmetry.space_group_name_H-M   'P 1'
#
loop_
_entity.id
_entity.type
_entity.pdbx_description
1 polymer ?
#
loop_
_entity_poly.entity_id
_entity_poly.type
_entity_poly.pdbx_seq_one_letter_code
_entity_poly.pdbx_strand_id
1 'polypeptide(L)'
;MRAYTITIIAASLGFAAAGQTPPKLPNPYHTPSASNAPRVVARPDGATLQIPAGFDIQEFASGFERPRYMIQGPSGEILLSDSMKAGSVYALVDRNKDGRISSEEQTQIASNLDRPFGLALWKDYLYIAETTSVKRYKYDSKKLATGPGEEVVSLKEAPSGHWTRTILFDAKGEKFYLGVGSQSNVSPGEPEIRAAIT
;
A
#
# COMPACT_ATOMS: atom_id res chain seq x y z
N MET A 1 47.03 67.42 42.37
CA MET A 1 45.95 66.51 41.97
C MET A 1 45.39 66.98 40.64
N ARG A 2 45.59 66.22 39.56
CA ARG A 2 45.01 66.52 38.23
C ARG A 2 43.91 65.49 37.99
N ALA A 3 42.66 65.93 37.98
CA ALA A 3 41.52 65.08 37.68
C ALA A 3 41.37 64.96 36.15
N TYR A 4 41.41 63.74 35.64
CA TYR A 4 41.11 63.43 34.25
C TYR A 4 39.62 63.11 34.12
N THR A 5 38.91 63.85 33.28
CA THR A 5 37.52 63.54 32.92
C THR A 5 37.55 62.47 31.83
N ILE A 6 37.12 61.25 32.17
CA ILE A 6 36.91 60.18 31.21
C ILE A 6 35.48 60.31 30.68
N THR A 7 35.34 60.74 29.43
CA THR A 7 34.05 60.70 28.71
C THR A 7 33.88 59.30 28.12
N ILE A 8 32.93 58.53 28.64
CA ILE A 8 32.52 57.26 28.04
C ILE A 8 31.46 57.59 26.98
N ILE A 9 31.80 57.43 25.71
CA ILE A 9 30.83 57.44 24.61
C ILE A 9 30.26 56.03 24.49
N ALA A 10 29.01 55.84 24.92
CA ALA A 10 28.28 54.61 24.64
C ALA A 10 27.75 54.66 23.20
N ALA A 11 28.40 53.97 22.27
CA ALA A 11 27.88 53.73 20.94
C ALA A 11 26.92 52.53 20.99
N SER A 12 25.62 52.79 20.95
CA SER A 12 24.61 51.75 20.74
C SER A 12 24.62 51.34 19.26
N LEU A 13 25.20 50.18 18.95
CA LEU A 13 24.94 49.51 17.67
C LEU A 13 23.48 49.02 17.68
N GLY A 14 22.62 49.75 16.97
CA GLY A 14 21.29 49.26 16.65
C GLY A 14 21.40 48.10 15.65
N PHE A 15 21.22 46.87 16.11
CA PHE A 15 20.86 45.79 15.21
C PHE A 15 19.44 46.05 14.71
N ALA A 16 19.32 46.62 13.51
CA ALA A 16 18.08 46.52 12.76
C ALA A 16 17.93 45.05 12.37
N ALA A 17 17.26 44.26 13.22
CA ALA A 17 16.64 43.03 12.76
C ALA A 17 15.69 43.47 11.66
N ALA A 18 16.08 43.27 10.39
CA ALA A 18 15.16 43.30 9.28
C ALA A 18 14.11 42.24 9.60
N GLY A 19 13.03 42.66 10.24
CA GLY A 19 11.90 41.80 10.54
C GLY A 19 11.38 41.30 9.21
N GLN A 20 11.80 40.10 8.82
CA GLN A 20 11.18 39.42 7.70
C GLN A 20 9.76 39.14 8.16
N THR A 21 8.82 39.99 7.74
CA THR A 21 7.40 39.72 7.91
C THR A 21 7.18 38.33 7.31
N PRO A 22 6.71 37.33 8.10
CA PRO A 22 6.52 36.01 7.58
C PRO A 22 5.62 36.10 6.34
N PRO A 23 5.98 35.46 5.21
CA PRO A 23 5.18 35.55 4.01
C PRO A 23 3.77 35.08 4.34
N LYS A 24 2.77 35.92 4.04
CA LYS A 24 1.37 35.56 4.23
C LYS A 24 1.03 34.45 3.24
N LEU A 25 0.98 33.23 3.73
CA LEU A 25 0.61 32.08 2.91
C LEU A 25 -0.88 32.17 2.53
N PRO A 26 -1.25 31.67 1.34
CA PRO A 26 -2.65 31.48 1.02
C PRO A 26 -3.32 30.57 2.04
N ASN A 27 -4.62 30.75 2.25
CA ASN A 27 -5.38 29.83 3.09
C ASN A 27 -5.26 28.40 2.53
N PRO A 28 -5.34 27.36 3.39
CA PRO A 28 -5.46 25.99 2.92
C PRO A 28 -6.54 25.86 1.84
N TYR A 29 -6.26 25.10 0.78
CA TYR A 29 -7.15 24.89 -0.36
C TYR A 29 -7.43 26.15 -1.22
N HIS A 30 -6.50 27.12 -1.26
CA HIS A 30 -6.60 28.29 -2.16
C HIS A 30 -6.77 27.93 -3.64
N THR A 31 -6.35 26.73 -4.06
CA THR A 31 -6.69 26.13 -5.34
C THR A 31 -7.38 24.77 -5.12
N PRO A 32 -8.24 24.33 -6.05
CA PRO A 32 -8.75 22.97 -6.04
C PRO A 32 -7.64 21.93 -6.05
N SER A 33 -7.89 20.78 -5.45
CA SER A 33 -6.97 19.64 -5.51
C SER A 33 -6.84 19.14 -6.96
N ALA A 34 -5.62 18.93 -7.42
CA ALA A 34 -5.37 18.32 -8.72
C ALA A 34 -5.44 16.79 -8.60
N SER A 35 -6.16 16.14 -9.51
CA SER A 35 -6.16 14.70 -9.67
C SER A 35 -5.65 14.36 -11.07
N ASN A 36 -4.63 13.52 -11.16
CA ASN A 36 -4.04 13.07 -12.42
C ASN A 36 -4.00 11.54 -12.46
N ALA A 37 -5.17 10.92 -12.64
CA ALA A 37 -5.25 9.47 -12.74
C ALA A 37 -4.55 8.98 -14.01
N PRO A 38 -3.85 7.83 -13.94
CA PRO A 38 -3.20 7.27 -15.11
C PRO A 38 -4.25 6.87 -16.16
N ARG A 39 -3.94 7.11 -17.43
CA ARG A 39 -4.70 6.55 -18.55
C ARG A 39 -4.06 5.25 -18.98
N VAL A 40 -4.79 4.14 -18.85
CA VAL A 40 -4.36 2.85 -19.41
C VAL A 40 -4.48 2.93 -20.92
N VAL A 41 -3.38 2.62 -21.61
CA VAL A 41 -3.31 2.52 -23.07
C VAL A 41 -2.86 1.11 -23.44
N ALA A 42 -3.20 0.67 -24.65
CA ALA A 42 -2.64 -0.57 -25.18
C ALA A 42 -1.11 -0.48 -25.21
N ARG A 43 -0.44 -1.61 -24.92
CA ARG A 43 1.03 -1.70 -25.07
C ARG A 43 1.37 -1.40 -26.54
N PRO A 44 2.19 -0.39 -26.84
CA PRO A 44 2.60 -0.10 -28.21
C PRO A 44 3.35 -1.28 -28.84
N ASP A 45 3.26 -1.42 -30.15
CA ASP A 45 3.98 -2.47 -30.88
C ASP A 45 5.49 -2.36 -30.64
N GLY A 46 6.12 -3.49 -30.31
CA GLY A 46 7.55 -3.56 -30.03
C GLY A 46 7.99 -2.94 -28.69
N ALA A 47 7.05 -2.42 -27.87
CA ALA A 47 7.39 -1.91 -26.55
C ALA A 47 7.90 -3.04 -25.64
N THR A 48 9.14 -2.91 -25.19
CA THR A 48 9.80 -3.85 -24.26
C THR A 48 10.25 -3.13 -22.99
N LEU A 49 10.42 -3.90 -21.91
CA LEU A 49 11.01 -3.42 -20.67
C LEU A 49 12.53 -3.51 -20.77
N GLN A 50 13.21 -2.48 -20.29
CA GLN A 50 14.66 -2.52 -20.11
C GLN A 50 14.97 -3.38 -18.90
N ILE A 51 15.78 -4.42 -19.08
CA ILE A 51 16.14 -5.37 -18.03
C ILE A 51 17.65 -5.48 -17.88
N PRO A 52 18.16 -5.78 -16.68
CA PRO A 52 19.59 -6.02 -16.48
C PRO A 52 20.08 -7.23 -17.30
N ALA A 53 21.37 -7.23 -17.68
CA ALA A 53 21.97 -8.34 -18.38
C ALA A 53 21.86 -9.65 -17.57
N GLY A 54 21.54 -10.77 -18.25
CA GLY A 54 21.36 -12.08 -17.63
C GLY A 54 19.94 -12.34 -17.09
N PHE A 55 19.00 -11.43 -17.31
CA PHE A 55 17.59 -11.62 -16.99
C PHE A 55 16.78 -11.72 -18.28
N ASP A 56 15.69 -12.48 -18.21
CA ASP A 56 14.62 -12.52 -19.21
C ASP A 56 13.32 -12.05 -18.56
N ILE A 57 12.44 -11.46 -19.37
CA ILE A 57 11.11 -11.04 -18.93
C ILE A 57 10.06 -11.51 -19.92
N GLN A 58 8.98 -12.08 -19.37
CA GLN A 58 7.82 -12.46 -20.14
C GLN A 58 6.55 -12.19 -19.33
N GLU A 59 5.42 -12.11 -20.03
CA GLU A 59 4.12 -12.01 -19.38
C GLU A 59 3.74 -13.36 -18.77
N PHE A 60 3.74 -13.39 -17.44
CA PHE A 60 3.37 -14.58 -16.66
C PHE A 60 1.87 -14.85 -16.68
N ALA A 61 1.02 -13.85 -16.46
CA ALA A 61 -0.44 -14.01 -16.43
C ALA A 61 -1.15 -12.73 -16.88
N SER A 62 -2.37 -12.84 -17.41
CA SER A 62 -3.20 -11.72 -17.84
C SER A 62 -4.69 -12.01 -17.60
N GLY A 63 -5.56 -11.02 -17.87
CA GLY A 63 -7.01 -11.16 -17.72
C GLY A 63 -7.60 -10.65 -16.39
N PHE A 64 -6.76 -10.06 -15.52
CA PHE A 64 -7.21 -9.42 -14.27
C PHE A 64 -7.61 -7.96 -14.49
N GLU A 65 -8.47 -7.43 -13.62
CA GLU A 65 -8.91 -6.03 -13.70
C GLU A 65 -7.91 -5.07 -13.04
N ARG A 66 -7.51 -5.37 -11.80
CA ARG A 66 -6.60 -4.57 -10.98
C ARG A 66 -5.74 -5.46 -10.07
N PRO A 67 -4.80 -6.25 -10.64
CA PRO A 67 -3.88 -7.06 -9.86
C PRO A 67 -2.95 -6.17 -9.02
N ARG A 68 -2.76 -6.47 -7.73
CA ARG A 68 -2.02 -5.58 -6.81
C ARG A 68 -1.00 -6.24 -5.90
N TYR A 69 -1.24 -7.46 -5.43
CA TYR A 69 -0.39 -8.12 -4.45
C TYR A 69 -0.33 -9.61 -4.76
N MET A 70 0.84 -10.22 -4.55
CA MET A 70 1.00 -11.65 -4.75
C MET A 70 1.94 -12.27 -3.72
N ILE A 71 1.67 -13.52 -3.37
CA ILE A 71 2.53 -14.35 -2.53
C ILE A 71 2.61 -15.76 -3.14
N GLN A 72 3.70 -16.48 -2.87
CA GLN A 72 3.78 -17.89 -3.21
C GLN A 72 3.10 -18.73 -2.12
N GLY A 73 2.24 -19.65 -2.53
CA GLY A 73 1.57 -20.61 -1.67
C GLY A 73 2.41 -21.87 -1.41
N PRO A 74 1.97 -22.74 -0.49
CA PRO A 74 2.75 -23.88 -0.03
C PRO A 74 2.88 -25.01 -1.06
N SER A 75 2.02 -25.05 -2.08
CA SER A 75 2.17 -25.98 -3.21
C SER A 75 2.97 -25.38 -4.38
N GLY A 76 3.49 -24.16 -4.22
CA GLY A 76 4.25 -23.42 -5.25
C GLY A 76 3.39 -22.55 -6.16
N GLU A 77 2.07 -22.54 -5.98
CA GLU A 77 1.13 -21.65 -6.68
C GLU A 77 1.38 -20.18 -6.34
N ILE A 78 0.99 -19.28 -7.23
CA ILE A 78 0.95 -17.84 -6.94
C ILE A 78 -0.46 -17.46 -6.52
N LEU A 79 -0.61 -16.92 -5.33
CA LEU A 79 -1.84 -16.28 -4.89
C LEU A 79 -1.81 -14.81 -5.26
N LEU A 80 -2.83 -14.32 -5.95
CA LEU A 80 -2.90 -12.97 -6.51
C LEU A 80 -4.19 -12.27 -6.08
N SER A 81 -4.08 -11.08 -5.51
CA SER A 81 -5.23 -10.22 -5.22
C SER A 81 -5.60 -9.35 -6.44
N ASP A 82 -6.85 -9.45 -6.89
CA ASP A 82 -7.45 -8.55 -7.87
C ASP A 82 -8.35 -7.53 -7.15
N SER A 83 -7.84 -6.32 -6.95
CA SER A 83 -8.30 -5.36 -5.94
C SER A 83 -9.44 -4.44 -6.38
N MET A 84 -10.40 -4.99 -7.12
CA MET A 84 -11.62 -4.27 -7.47
C MET A 84 -12.61 -4.24 -6.30
N LYS A 85 -13.62 -3.35 -6.38
CA LYS A 85 -14.80 -3.52 -5.53
C LYS A 85 -15.48 -4.83 -5.95
N ALA A 86 -15.93 -5.63 -4.98
CA ALA A 86 -16.32 -7.03 -5.25
C ALA A 86 -15.19 -7.83 -5.94
N GLY A 87 -13.94 -7.53 -5.56
CA GLY A 87 -12.73 -8.13 -6.11
C GLY A 87 -12.53 -9.57 -5.67
N SER A 88 -11.42 -10.14 -6.10
CA SER A 88 -11.17 -11.58 -5.99
C SER A 88 -9.73 -11.88 -5.58
N VAL A 89 -9.51 -13.11 -5.12
CA VAL A 89 -8.18 -13.71 -5.02
C VAL A 89 -8.14 -14.94 -5.92
N TYR A 90 -7.07 -15.04 -6.72
CA TYR A 90 -6.81 -16.14 -7.62
C TYR A 90 -5.62 -16.95 -7.13
N ALA A 91 -5.65 -18.26 -7.36
CA ALA A 91 -4.50 -19.14 -7.31
C ALA A 91 -4.07 -19.50 -8.74
N LEU A 92 -2.80 -19.30 -9.05
CA LEU A 92 -2.21 -19.49 -10.38
C LEU A 92 -1.20 -20.63 -10.31
N VAL A 93 -1.33 -21.63 -11.18
CA VAL A 93 -0.43 -22.78 -11.23
C VAL A 93 0.02 -23.03 -12.66
N ASP A 94 1.31 -22.84 -12.92
CA ASP A 94 1.93 -23.20 -14.19
C ASP A 94 2.10 -24.74 -14.26
N ARG A 95 1.13 -25.42 -14.87
CA ARG A 95 1.06 -26.89 -14.92
C ARG A 95 1.93 -27.43 -16.04
N ASN A 96 2.03 -26.71 -17.15
CA ASN A 96 2.82 -27.13 -18.32
C ASN A 96 4.30 -26.72 -18.22
N LYS A 97 4.65 -25.86 -17.25
CA LYS A 97 5.99 -25.34 -16.94
C LYS A 97 6.58 -24.49 -18.08
N ASP A 98 5.74 -23.77 -18.81
CA ASP A 98 6.17 -22.86 -19.88
C ASP A 98 6.43 -21.42 -19.37
N GLY A 99 6.19 -21.17 -18.08
CA GLY A 99 6.37 -19.87 -17.45
C GLY A 99 5.27 -18.87 -17.78
N ARG A 100 4.12 -19.34 -18.29
CA ARG A 100 2.91 -18.56 -18.56
C ARG A 100 1.70 -19.29 -17.97
N ILE A 101 0.73 -18.51 -17.51
CA ILE A 101 -0.52 -18.98 -16.92
C ILE A 101 -1.64 -18.78 -17.93
N SER A 102 -2.21 -19.89 -18.40
CA SER A 102 -3.44 -19.87 -19.20
C SER A 102 -4.67 -19.58 -18.34
N SER A 103 -5.81 -19.28 -18.95
CA SER A 103 -7.07 -19.07 -18.22
C SER A 103 -7.49 -20.29 -17.37
N GLU A 104 -7.19 -21.49 -17.85
CA GLU A 104 -7.51 -22.77 -17.17
C GLU A 104 -6.61 -23.03 -15.95
N GLU A 105 -5.48 -22.33 -15.88
CA GLU A 105 -4.51 -22.38 -14.79
C GLU A 105 -4.77 -21.29 -13.72
N GLN A 106 -5.81 -20.47 -13.92
CA GLN A 106 -6.30 -19.49 -12.95
C GLN A 106 -7.52 -20.05 -12.22
N THR A 107 -7.39 -20.28 -10.92
CA THR A 107 -8.53 -20.67 -10.07
C THR A 107 -8.93 -19.51 -9.20
N GLN A 108 -10.16 -18.99 -9.34
CA GLN A 108 -10.70 -18.02 -8.40
C GLN A 108 -11.00 -18.73 -7.08
N ILE A 109 -10.26 -18.37 -6.02
CA ILE A 109 -10.38 -19.04 -4.72
C ILE A 109 -11.25 -18.24 -3.74
N ALA A 110 -11.33 -16.92 -3.89
CA ALA A 110 -12.22 -16.06 -3.13
C ALA A 110 -12.76 -14.92 -4.02
N SER A 111 -13.98 -14.47 -3.77
CA SER A 111 -14.68 -13.47 -4.58
C SER A 111 -15.59 -12.58 -3.73
N ASN A 112 -16.14 -11.53 -4.35
CA ASN A 112 -17.01 -10.55 -3.71
C ASN A 112 -16.37 -9.86 -2.48
N LEU A 113 -15.07 -9.55 -2.61
CA LEU A 113 -14.25 -8.95 -1.56
C LEU A 113 -14.22 -7.42 -1.69
N ASP A 114 -14.13 -6.70 -0.57
CA ASP A 114 -13.97 -5.25 -0.52
C ASP A 114 -12.53 -4.83 -0.81
N ARG A 115 -12.19 -4.77 -2.11
CA ARG A 115 -10.87 -4.36 -2.62
C ARG A 115 -9.74 -5.12 -1.92
N PRO A 116 -9.65 -6.44 -2.12
CA PRO A 116 -8.65 -7.27 -1.44
C PRO A 116 -7.25 -6.81 -1.85
N PHE A 117 -6.33 -6.68 -0.90
CA PHE A 117 -4.94 -6.27 -1.17
C PHE A 117 -3.94 -7.19 -0.50
N GLY A 118 -3.73 -7.07 0.82
CA GLY A 118 -2.72 -7.86 1.50
C GLY A 118 -3.12 -9.32 1.60
N LEU A 119 -2.15 -10.21 1.34
CA LEU A 119 -2.29 -11.65 1.49
C LEU A 119 -1.21 -12.15 2.45
N ALA A 120 -1.58 -13.03 3.37
CA ALA A 120 -0.63 -13.74 4.21
C ALA A 120 -1.11 -15.16 4.50
N LEU A 121 -0.17 -16.10 4.58
CA LEU A 121 -0.45 -17.48 4.97
C LEU A 121 0.06 -17.69 6.39
N TRP A 122 -0.79 -18.30 7.24
CA TRP A 122 -0.38 -18.71 8.57
C TRP A 122 -1.13 -19.97 8.99
N LYS A 123 -0.37 -21.03 9.29
CA LYS A 123 -0.89 -22.39 9.50
C LYS A 123 -1.77 -22.80 8.30
N ASP A 124 -2.98 -23.28 8.55
CA ASP A 124 -3.91 -23.75 7.51
C ASP A 124 -4.80 -22.64 6.92
N TYR A 125 -4.45 -21.36 7.12
CA TYR A 125 -5.30 -20.24 6.76
C TYR A 125 -4.62 -19.26 5.81
N LEU A 126 -5.38 -18.84 4.80
CA LEU A 126 -5.12 -17.64 4.01
C LEU A 126 -5.82 -16.46 4.67
N TYR A 127 -5.05 -15.43 4.99
CA TYR A 127 -5.55 -14.14 5.45
C TYR A 127 -5.63 -13.21 4.26
N ILE A 128 -6.79 -12.58 4.10
CA ILE A 128 -7.05 -11.59 3.07
C ILE A 128 -7.41 -10.28 3.76
N ALA A 129 -6.63 -9.25 3.50
CA ALA A 129 -6.88 -7.92 3.99
C ALA A 129 -7.67 -7.11 2.94
N GLU A 130 -8.89 -6.73 3.32
CA GLU A 130 -9.82 -5.88 2.60
C GLU A 130 -9.77 -4.46 3.17
N THR A 131 -10.39 -3.48 2.50
CA THR A 131 -10.38 -2.09 2.97
C THR A 131 -10.93 -1.95 4.40
N THR A 132 -11.98 -2.73 4.70
CA THR A 132 -12.78 -2.63 5.94
C THR A 132 -12.67 -3.85 6.85
N SER A 133 -11.85 -4.86 6.52
CA SER A 133 -11.64 -6.02 7.39
C SER A 133 -10.37 -6.79 7.06
N VAL A 134 -9.87 -7.58 8.01
CA VAL A 134 -9.03 -8.74 7.71
C VAL A 134 -9.85 -9.98 8.00
N LYS A 135 -9.95 -10.87 7.01
CA LYS A 135 -10.62 -12.16 7.15
C LYS A 135 -9.62 -13.29 6.95
N ARG A 136 -9.83 -14.39 7.68
CA ARG A 136 -9.11 -15.65 7.45
C ARG A 136 -10.00 -16.67 6.78
N TYR A 137 -9.41 -17.48 5.92
CA TYR A 137 -10.07 -18.51 5.15
C TYR A 137 -9.27 -19.79 5.31
N LYS A 138 -9.92 -20.89 5.71
CA LYS A 138 -9.23 -22.18 5.72
C LYS A 138 -8.83 -22.52 4.29
N TYR A 139 -7.55 -22.73 4.04
CA TYR A 139 -7.01 -22.86 2.69
C TYR A 139 -6.47 -24.27 2.44
N ASP A 140 -6.98 -24.91 1.39
CA ASP A 140 -6.49 -26.20 0.90
C ASP A 140 -5.72 -25.96 -0.40
N SER A 141 -4.39 -25.86 -0.29
CA SER A 141 -3.50 -25.60 -1.43
C SER A 141 -3.43 -26.75 -2.44
N LYS A 142 -3.84 -27.96 -2.06
CA LYS A 142 -3.88 -29.11 -2.99
C LYS A 142 -5.12 -29.05 -3.87
N LYS A 143 -6.22 -28.53 -3.32
CA LYS A 143 -7.48 -28.33 -4.05
C LYS A 143 -7.64 -26.94 -4.65
N LEU A 144 -6.74 -26.01 -4.31
CA LEU A 144 -6.82 -24.58 -4.67
C LEU A 144 -8.20 -24.01 -4.26
N ALA A 145 -8.58 -24.23 -3.00
CA ALA A 145 -9.90 -23.87 -2.51
C ALA A 145 -9.84 -23.28 -1.11
N THR A 146 -10.75 -22.35 -0.83
CA THR A 146 -10.96 -21.81 0.52
C THR A 146 -12.31 -22.21 1.10
N GLY A 147 -12.35 -22.38 2.42
CA GLY A 147 -13.59 -22.40 3.19
C GLY A 147 -14.22 -21.00 3.33
N PRO A 148 -15.32 -20.86 4.10
CA PRO A 148 -15.93 -19.56 4.36
C PRO A 148 -14.96 -18.62 5.10
N GLY A 149 -15.07 -17.33 4.81
CA GLY A 149 -14.26 -16.29 5.46
C GLY A 149 -14.77 -15.97 6.86
N GLU A 150 -13.85 -15.87 7.81
CA GLU A 150 -14.09 -15.43 9.19
C GLU A 150 -13.36 -14.10 9.42
N GLU A 151 -14.10 -13.05 9.80
CA GLU A 151 -13.49 -11.77 10.18
C GLU A 151 -12.69 -11.92 11.47
N VAL A 152 -11.42 -11.53 11.42
CA VAL A 152 -10.50 -11.57 12.56
C VAL A 152 -10.10 -10.17 13.03
N VAL A 153 -10.17 -9.18 12.15
CA VAL A 153 -9.97 -7.76 12.48
C VAL A 153 -11.02 -6.94 11.74
N SER A 154 -11.83 -6.19 12.47
CA SER A 154 -12.72 -5.18 11.89
C SER A 154 -11.93 -3.90 11.62
N LEU A 155 -12.06 -3.37 10.40
CA LEU A 155 -11.46 -2.09 9.98
C LEU A 155 -12.54 -1.12 9.45
N LYS A 156 -13.80 -1.31 9.86
CA LYS A 156 -14.91 -0.45 9.44
C LYS A 156 -14.74 1.01 9.85
N GLU A 157 -14.05 1.23 10.96
CA GLU A 157 -13.72 2.56 11.49
C GLU A 157 -12.31 3.04 11.06
N ALA A 158 -11.56 2.20 10.34
CA ALA A 158 -10.25 2.57 9.84
C ALA A 158 -10.38 3.55 8.67
N PRO A 159 -9.38 4.42 8.45
CA PRO A 159 -9.36 5.30 7.29
C PRO A 159 -9.48 4.57 5.96
N SER A 160 -10.40 5.01 5.11
CA SER A 160 -10.72 4.38 3.81
C SER A 160 -10.11 5.11 2.59
N GLY A 161 -9.40 6.22 2.80
CA GLY A 161 -8.74 6.97 1.71
C GLY A 161 -7.60 6.17 1.07
N HIS A 162 -6.48 6.03 1.78
CA HIS A 162 -5.40 5.11 1.43
C HIS A 162 -5.81 3.69 1.85
N TRP A 163 -6.66 3.08 1.04
CA TRP A 163 -7.44 1.88 1.34
C TRP A 163 -6.66 0.56 1.38
N THR A 164 -5.42 0.51 0.88
CA THR A 164 -4.64 -0.73 0.88
C THR A 164 -4.28 -1.17 2.29
N ARG A 165 -4.27 -2.47 2.53
CA ARG A 165 -3.91 -3.10 3.81
C ARG A 165 -2.82 -4.13 3.59
N THR A 166 -1.57 -3.78 3.82
CA THR A 166 -0.48 -4.77 3.79
C THR A 166 -0.55 -5.59 5.08
N ILE A 167 -0.44 -6.92 4.97
CA ILE A 167 -0.42 -7.80 6.14
C ILE A 167 0.76 -8.75 6.07
N LEU A 168 1.30 -9.12 7.23
CA LEU A 168 2.44 -10.01 7.36
C LEU A 168 2.43 -10.70 8.73
N PHE A 169 2.75 -11.98 8.77
CA PHE A 169 3.17 -12.64 10.01
C PHE A 169 4.70 -12.60 10.10
N ASP A 170 5.26 -12.39 11.29
CA ASP A 170 6.71 -12.55 11.46
C ASP A 170 7.14 -14.01 11.21
N ALA A 171 8.45 -14.22 11.08
CA ALA A 171 8.99 -15.54 10.76
C ALA A 171 8.63 -16.63 11.79
N LYS A 172 8.36 -16.23 13.04
CA LYS A 172 7.90 -17.12 14.12
C LYS A 172 6.36 -17.26 14.19
N GLY A 173 5.64 -16.39 13.48
CA GLY A 173 4.21 -16.12 13.56
C GLY A 173 3.68 -15.87 14.97
N GLU A 174 4.50 -15.22 15.79
CA GLU A 174 4.13 -14.68 17.09
C GLU A 174 3.49 -13.29 16.94
N LYS A 175 3.79 -12.59 15.84
CA LYS A 175 3.27 -11.26 15.55
C LYS A 175 2.57 -11.22 14.21
N PHE A 176 1.45 -10.51 14.17
CA PHE A 176 0.72 -10.15 12.96
C PHE A 176 0.83 -8.64 12.79
N TYR A 177 1.34 -8.19 11.66
CA TYR A 177 1.48 -6.78 11.31
C TYR A 177 0.42 -6.40 10.28
N LEU A 178 -0.28 -5.30 10.54
CA LEU A 178 -1.24 -4.71 9.62
C LEU A 178 -0.87 -3.25 9.32
N GLY A 179 -0.62 -2.95 8.06
CA GLY A 179 -0.44 -1.59 7.57
C GLY A 179 -1.78 -0.94 7.24
N VAL A 180 -2.04 0.26 7.77
CA VAL A 180 -3.25 1.04 7.51
C VAL A 180 -2.84 2.44 7.03
N GLY A 181 -3.31 2.83 5.85
CA GLY A 181 -3.06 4.16 5.30
C GLY A 181 -3.91 5.26 5.95
N SER A 182 -3.61 6.53 5.67
CA SER A 182 -4.38 7.68 6.14
C SER A 182 -5.70 7.88 5.38
N GLN A 183 -6.62 8.68 5.93
CA GLN A 183 -7.89 9.02 5.25
C GLN A 183 -7.65 10.02 4.12
N SER A 184 -6.66 10.90 4.28
CA SER A 184 -6.33 11.91 3.29
C SER A 184 -4.81 12.14 3.19
N ASN A 185 -4.41 13.07 2.32
CA ASN A 185 -3.02 13.50 2.21
C ASN A 185 -2.59 14.35 3.41
N VAL A 186 -3.47 15.21 3.92
CA VAL A 186 -3.20 16.14 5.02
C VAL A 186 -4.49 16.37 5.81
N SER A 187 -4.64 15.70 6.97
CA SER A 187 -5.74 15.98 7.89
C SER A 187 -5.32 15.82 9.36
N PRO A 188 -5.43 16.87 10.18
CA PRO A 188 -5.39 16.71 11.63
C PRO A 188 -6.67 16.01 12.10
N GLY A 189 -6.55 14.96 12.93
CA GLY A 189 -7.68 14.35 13.63
C GLY A 189 -8.22 13.02 13.09
N GLU A 190 -7.51 12.30 12.21
CA GLU A 190 -7.91 10.93 11.87
C GLU A 190 -7.60 9.94 13.03
N PRO A 191 -8.19 8.72 13.03
CA PRO A 191 -7.95 7.71 14.08
C PRO A 191 -6.47 7.37 14.30
N GLU A 192 -6.10 6.84 15.47
CA GLU A 192 -4.69 6.47 15.77
C GLU A 192 -4.13 5.39 14.84
N ILE A 193 -4.97 4.48 14.34
CA ILE A 193 -4.57 3.44 13.38
C ILE A 193 -4.17 4.01 12.00
N ARG A 194 -4.33 5.32 11.75
CA ARG A 194 -3.93 5.94 10.47
C ARG A 194 -2.42 5.91 10.27
N ALA A 195 -2.00 5.70 9.02
CA ALA A 195 -0.58 5.74 8.62
C ALA A 195 0.33 4.93 9.57
N ALA A 196 -0.17 3.79 10.04
CA ALA A 196 0.47 2.98 11.08
C ALA A 196 0.70 1.55 10.60
N ILE A 197 1.65 0.90 11.26
CA ILE A 197 1.76 -0.56 11.30
C ILE A 197 1.42 -0.95 12.73
N THR A 198 0.37 -1.74 12.89
CA THR A 198 -0.12 -2.22 14.20
C THR A 198 0.01 -3.72 14.32
#